data_AF-A0A2G9U1Y0-F1
#
_entry.id   AF-A0A2G9U1Y0-F1
#
_cell.length_a   1.000
_cell.length_b   1.000
_cell.length_c   1.000
_cell.angle_alpha   90.00
_cell.angle_beta   90.00
_cell.angle_gamma   90.00
#
_symmetry.space_group_name_H-M   'P 1'
#
loop_
_entity.id
_entity.type
_entity.pdbx_description
1 polymer ?
#
loop_
_entity_poly.entity_id
_entity_poly.type
_entity_poly.pdbx_seq_one_letter_code
_entity_poly.pdbx_strand_id
1 'polypeptide(L)'
;LGIPLEELLCGTDLVSGLHAKEEPGDRKALQVRTTLKDAAKTQVNEASKMFREACALFKPVFRHFFYERHNTVQSWTQMVDNYRRSLAQWSIVTYVVGLGDRHLSNVLFETDTCKLVHIDLGRQSFIH
;
A
#
# COMPACT_ATOMS: atom_id res chain seq x y z
N LEU A 1 10.06 13.88 2.80
CA LEU A 1 8.70 14.13 2.25
C LEU A 1 8.01 12.76 2.13
N GLY A 2 6.74 12.62 2.54
CA GLY A 2 6.01 11.36 2.40
C GLY A 2 5.46 11.16 0.98
N ILE A 3 5.41 9.93 0.49
CA ILE A 3 4.86 9.56 -0.82
C ILE A 3 3.61 8.70 -0.60
N PRO A 4 2.49 8.90 -1.31
CA PRO A 4 1.34 8.02 -1.24
C PRO A 4 1.72 6.57 -1.54
N LEU A 5 1.20 5.62 -0.75
CA LEU A 5 1.58 4.22 -0.88
C LEU A 5 1.15 3.64 -2.25
N GLU A 6 0.03 4.13 -2.80
CA GLU A 6 -0.40 3.80 -4.18
C GLU A 6 0.64 4.24 -5.22
N GLU A 7 1.12 5.48 -5.15
CA GLU A 7 2.11 6.02 -6.07
C GLU A 7 3.45 5.28 -5.95
N LEU A 8 3.88 4.97 -4.72
CA LEU A 8 5.10 4.19 -4.51
C LEU A 8 5.02 2.80 -5.14
N LEU A 9 3.89 2.10 -4.95
CA LEU A 9 3.74 0.71 -5.36
C LEU A 9 3.42 0.56 -6.84
N CYS A 10 2.57 1.43 -7.38
CA CYS A 10 1.96 1.28 -8.70
C CYS A 10 2.21 2.46 -9.63
N GLY A 11 2.81 3.55 -9.14
CA GLY A 11 2.96 4.81 -9.87
C GLY A 11 1.65 5.60 -9.97
N THR A 12 1.75 6.87 -10.37
CA THR A 12 0.57 7.73 -10.60
C THR A 12 -0.29 7.26 -11.78
N ASP A 13 0.28 6.46 -12.68
CA ASP A 13 -0.36 5.92 -13.88
C ASP A 13 -0.90 4.49 -13.70
N LEU A 14 -0.62 3.85 -12.56
CA LEU A 14 -0.97 2.46 -12.26
C LEU A 14 -0.37 1.43 -13.23
N VAL A 15 0.69 1.81 -13.94
CA VAL A 15 1.45 0.93 -14.82
C VAL A 15 2.95 0.89 -14.47
N SER A 16 3.41 1.81 -13.63
CA SER A 16 4.79 1.95 -13.17
C SER A 16 4.94 1.59 -11.67
N GLY A 17 5.83 2.29 -10.95
CA GLY A 17 6.10 2.05 -9.52
C GLY A 17 6.89 0.78 -9.21
N LEU A 18 6.98 0.44 -7.92
CA LEU A 18 7.74 -0.70 -7.43
C LEU A 18 7.27 -2.04 -8.03
N HIS A 19 5.97 -2.23 -8.25
CA HIS A 19 5.44 -3.48 -8.80
C HIS A 19 5.91 -3.72 -10.23
N ALA A 20 5.88 -2.69 -11.08
CA ALA A 20 6.37 -2.81 -12.46
C ALA A 20 7.88 -3.09 -12.53
N LYS A 21 8.65 -2.65 -11.53
CA LYS A 21 10.08 -2.88 -11.41
C LYS A 21 10.41 -4.30 -10.91
N GLU A 22 9.79 -4.72 -9.81
CA GLU A 22 10.14 -5.99 -9.14
C GLU A 22 9.47 -7.22 -9.76
N GLU A 23 8.28 -7.05 -10.35
CA GLU A 23 7.52 -8.14 -10.98
C GLU A 23 7.08 -7.72 -12.40
N PRO A 24 8.02 -7.53 -13.35
CA PRO A 24 7.70 -7.00 -14.68
C PRO A 24 6.80 -7.91 -15.51
N GLY A 25 6.75 -9.21 -15.20
CA GLY A 25 5.90 -10.22 -15.86
C GLY A 25 4.47 -10.30 -15.32
N ASP A 26 4.18 -9.70 -14.16
CA ASP A 26 2.83 -9.66 -13.61
C ASP A 26 1.97 -8.65 -14.40
N ARG A 27 0.65 -8.76 -14.27
CA ARG A 27 -0.28 -7.79 -14.85
C ARG A 27 -0.09 -6.41 -14.23
N LYS A 28 -0.31 -5.35 -15.00
CA LYS A 28 -0.21 -3.97 -14.46
C LYS A 28 -1.37 -3.69 -13.50
N ALA A 29 -1.12 -2.84 -12.50
CA ALA A 29 -2.12 -2.51 -11.47
C ALA A 29 -3.41 -1.96 -12.10
N LEU A 30 -3.31 -1.17 -13.18
CA LEU A 30 -4.46 -0.68 -13.93
C LEU A 30 -5.36 -1.82 -14.46
N GLN A 31 -4.76 -2.88 -15.00
CA GLN A 31 -5.48 -4.03 -15.55
C GLN A 31 -6.16 -4.85 -14.44
N VAL A 32 -5.45 -5.05 -13.32
CA VAL A 32 -6.00 -5.73 -12.14
C VAL A 32 -7.16 -4.92 -11.56
N ARG A 33 -7.02 -3.59 -11.46
CA ARG A 33 -8.10 -2.68 -11.01
C ARG A 33 -9.34 -2.79 -11.88
N THR A 34 -9.19 -2.81 -13.21
CA THR A 34 -10.32 -3.01 -14.14
C THR A 34 -10.98 -4.37 -13.93
N THR A 35 -10.18 -5.43 -13.82
CA THR A 35 -10.67 -6.79 -13.55
C THR A 35 -11.51 -6.85 -12.26
N LEU A 36 -11.02 -6.23 -11.19
CA LEU A 36 -11.72 -6.19 -9.90
C LEU A 36 -12.97 -5.29 -9.94
N LYS A 37 -12.95 -4.21 -10.74
CA LYS A 37 -14.13 -3.37 -10.97
C LYS A 37 -15.24 -4.13 -11.70
N ASP A 38 -14.89 -5.03 -12.61
CA ASP A 38 -15.85 -5.90 -13.28
C ASP A 38 -16.33 -7.03 -12.37
N ALA A 39 -15.44 -7.61 -11.55
CA ALA A 39 -15.81 -8.58 -10.53
C ALA A 39 -16.86 -8.01 -9.55
N ALA A 40 -16.78 -6.73 -9.20
CA ALA A 40 -17.77 -6.08 -8.32
C ALA A 40 -19.19 -6.02 -8.90
N LYS A 41 -19.37 -6.28 -10.20
CA LYS A 41 -20.68 -6.31 -10.88
C LYS A 41 -21.28 -7.72 -10.95
N THR A 42 -20.53 -8.75 -10.54
CA THR A 42 -20.96 -10.16 -10.61
C THR A 42 -21.52 -10.65 -9.28
N GLN A 43 -22.01 -11.89 -9.26
CA GLN A 43 -22.48 -12.55 -8.04
C GLN A 43 -21.31 -12.79 -7.07
N VAL A 44 -21.57 -12.74 -5.76
CA VAL A 44 -20.55 -12.80 -4.70
C VAL A 44 -19.57 -13.97 -4.85
N ASN A 45 -20.05 -15.15 -5.23
CA ASN A 45 -19.20 -16.34 -5.42
C ASN A 45 -18.24 -16.17 -6.60
N GLU A 46 -18.72 -15.62 -7.72
CA GLU A 46 -17.88 -15.34 -8.90
C GLU A 46 -16.92 -14.19 -8.63
N ALA A 47 -17.39 -13.11 -8.00
CA ALA A 47 -16.53 -12.00 -7.57
C ALA A 47 -15.38 -12.49 -6.66
N SER A 48 -15.69 -13.38 -5.72
CA SER A 48 -14.70 -13.99 -4.82
C SER A 48 -13.68 -14.86 -5.57
N LYS A 49 -14.13 -15.62 -6.59
CA LYS A 49 -13.25 -16.41 -7.44
C LYS A 49 -12.30 -15.51 -8.26
N MET A 50 -12.86 -14.51 -8.95
CA MET A 50 -12.09 -13.53 -9.73
C MET A 50 -11.07 -12.78 -8.86
N PHE A 51 -11.45 -12.41 -7.64
CA PHE A 51 -10.54 -11.76 -6.69
C PHE A 51 -9.35 -12.67 -6.32
N ARG A 52 -9.60 -13.94 -5.99
CA ARG A 52 -8.53 -14.90 -5.68
C ARG A 52 -7.60 -15.14 -6.86
N GLU A 53 -8.15 -15.24 -8.07
CA GLU A 53 -7.36 -15.35 -9.30
C GLU A 53 -6.49 -14.11 -9.51
N ALA A 54 -7.04 -12.91 -9.30
CA ALA A 54 -6.27 -11.67 -9.38
C ALA A 54 -5.12 -11.65 -8.35
N CYS A 55 -5.35 -12.06 -7.10
CA CYS A 55 -4.31 -12.16 -6.08
C CYS A 55 -3.22 -13.17 -6.43
N ALA A 56 -3.57 -14.29 -7.08
CA ALA A 56 -2.58 -15.28 -7.53
C ALA A 56 -1.68 -14.76 -8.67
N LEU A 57 -2.17 -13.80 -9.45
CA LEU A 57 -1.49 -13.22 -10.62
C LEU A 57 -0.81 -11.87 -10.34
N PHE A 58 -0.99 -11.30 -9.15
CA PHE A 58 -0.46 -9.98 -8.78
C PHE A 58 0.23 -10.07 -7.41
N LYS A 59 1.55 -10.26 -7.42
CA LYS A 59 2.31 -10.55 -6.21
C LYS A 59 2.55 -9.32 -5.34
N PRO A 60 2.61 -9.48 -4.00
CA PRO A 60 2.99 -8.39 -3.12
C PRO A 60 4.49 -8.09 -3.24
N VAL A 61 4.84 -6.83 -3.49
CA VAL A 61 6.23 -6.39 -3.75
C VAL A 61 6.79 -5.44 -2.68
N PHE A 62 5.99 -4.98 -1.73
CA PHE A 62 6.40 -3.87 -0.84
C PHE A 62 7.64 -4.18 0.01
N ARG A 63 7.89 -5.46 0.34
CA ARG A 63 9.11 -5.91 1.04
C ARG A 63 10.41 -5.48 0.35
N HIS A 64 10.40 -5.36 -0.99
CA HIS A 64 11.58 -5.03 -1.78
C HIS A 64 12.10 -3.63 -1.47
N PHE A 65 11.21 -2.69 -1.11
CA PHE A 65 11.60 -1.36 -0.66
C PHE A 65 12.59 -1.40 0.53
N PHE A 66 12.40 -2.37 1.44
CA PHE A 66 13.22 -2.46 2.66
C PHE A 66 14.60 -3.04 2.38
N TYR A 67 14.83 -3.70 1.25
CA TYR A 67 16.12 -4.31 0.92
C TYR A 67 17.12 -3.31 0.33
N GLU A 68 16.66 -2.31 -0.40
CA GLU A 68 17.52 -1.46 -1.24
C GLU A 68 18.15 -0.29 -0.49
N ARG A 69 17.65 0.06 0.70
CA ARG A 69 17.88 1.38 1.29
C ARG A 69 18.94 1.43 2.39
N HIS A 70 19.30 0.29 2.99
CA HIS A 70 20.33 0.25 4.04
C HIS A 70 21.20 -1.01 4.05
N ASN A 71 22.49 -0.79 4.31
CA ASN A 71 23.53 -1.82 4.21
C ASN A 71 23.84 -2.52 5.55
N THR A 72 23.10 -2.23 6.63
CA THR A 72 23.33 -2.84 7.95
C THR A 72 22.07 -3.45 8.52
N VAL A 73 22.24 -4.56 9.25
CA VAL A 73 21.13 -5.28 9.91
C VAL A 73 20.41 -4.38 10.91
N GLN A 74 21.14 -3.54 11.65
CA GLN A 74 20.60 -2.65 12.66
C GLN A 74 19.66 -1.61 12.05
N SER A 75 20.09 -0.95 10.98
CA SER A 75 19.28 0.07 10.30
C SER A 75 18.06 -0.54 9.62
N TRP A 76 18.22 -1.69 8.95
CA TRP A 76 17.10 -2.44 8.39
C TRP A 76 16.07 -2.84 9.46
N THR A 77 16.52 -3.37 10.60
CA THR A 77 15.65 -3.76 11.71
C THR A 77 14.86 -2.57 12.24
N GLN A 78 15.52 -1.42 12.41
CA GLN A 78 14.88 -0.19 12.88
C GLN A 78 13.79 0.30 11.90
N MET A 79 14.01 0.19 10.59
CA MET A 79 12.99 0.55 9.60
C MET A 79 11.77 -0.38 9.65
N VAL A 80 12.01 -1.69 9.73
CA VAL A 80 10.94 -2.68 9.84
C VAL A 80 10.13 -2.44 11.12
N ASP A 81 10.79 -2.09 12.22
CA ASP A 81 10.13 -1.73 13.47
C ASP A 81 9.31 -0.45 13.36
N ASN A 82 9.83 0.59 12.69
CA ASN A 82 9.09 1.83 12.44
C ASN A 82 7.83 1.57 11.60
N TYR A 83 7.95 0.76 10.55
CA TYR A 83 6.83 0.35 9.71
C TYR A 83 5.78 -0.43 10.52
N ARG A 84 6.20 -1.45 11.27
CA ARG A 84 5.29 -2.27 12.10
C ARG A 84 4.55 -1.44 13.15
N ARG A 85 5.28 -0.58 13.87
CA ARG A 85 4.70 0.27 14.93
C ARG A 85 3.69 1.27 14.35
N SER A 86 4.05 1.96 13.26
CA SER A 86 3.15 2.92 12.62
C SER A 86 1.91 2.24 12.01
N LEU A 87 2.07 1.07 11.38
CA LEU A 87 0.95 0.27 10.88
C LEU A 87 -0.01 -0.14 12.01
N ALA A 88 0.52 -0.68 13.11
CA ALA A 88 -0.29 -1.08 14.25
C ALA A 88 -1.03 0.12 14.88
N GLN A 89 -0.32 1.25 15.05
CA GLN A 89 -0.90 2.48 15.58
C GLN A 89 -2.07 2.97 14.71
N TRP A 90 -1.88 3.12 13.40
CA TRP A 90 -2.95 3.59 12.52
C TRP A 90 -4.09 2.59 12.39
N SER A 91 -3.83 1.29 12.46
CA SER A 91 -4.88 0.26 12.46
C SER A 91 -5.80 0.39 13.67
N ILE A 92 -5.23 0.67 14.86
CA ILE A 92 -6.01 0.91 16.09
C ILE A 92 -6.75 2.25 16.00
N VAL A 93 -6.05 3.33 15.64
CA VAL A 93 -6.64 4.68 15.58
C VAL A 93 -7.82 4.74 14.60
N THR A 94 -7.65 4.24 13.38
CA THR A 94 -8.73 4.28 12.36
C THR A 94 -9.93 3.40 12.74
N TYR A 95 -9.69 2.29 13.44
CA TYR A 95 -10.76 1.45 13.99
C TYR A 95 -11.54 2.18 15.08
N VAL A 96 -10.86 2.78 16.07
CA VAL A 96 -11.50 3.47 17.20
C VAL A 96 -12.23 4.74 16.76
N VAL A 97 -11.63 5.53 15.87
CA VAL A 97 -12.21 6.79 15.38
C VAL A 97 -13.35 6.52 14.37
N GLY A 98 -13.37 5.33 13.75
CA GLY A 98 -14.39 4.96 12.78
C GLY A 98 -14.18 5.55 11.38
N LEU A 99 -12.93 5.82 11.00
CA LEU A 99 -12.61 6.33 9.66
C LEU A 99 -12.60 5.20 8.64
N GLY A 100 -13.53 5.28 7.68
CA GLY A 100 -13.71 4.26 6.64
C GLY A 100 -12.84 4.44 5.39
N ASP A 101 -12.32 5.65 5.13
CA ASP A 101 -11.64 6.00 3.88
C ASP A 101 -10.14 5.65 3.89
N ARG A 102 -9.84 4.35 3.87
CA ARG A 102 -8.48 3.79 4.05
C ARG A 102 -7.79 3.39 2.74
N HIS A 103 -8.07 4.12 1.65
CA HIS A 103 -7.42 3.86 0.37
C HIS A 103 -5.91 4.11 0.44
N LEU A 104 -5.13 3.41 -0.38
CA LEU A 104 -3.66 3.55 -0.39
C LEU A 104 -3.19 4.96 -0.77
N SER A 105 -4.02 5.74 -1.47
CA SER A 105 -3.81 7.17 -1.72
C SER A 105 -3.82 8.01 -0.43
N ASN A 106 -4.54 7.55 0.60
CA ASN A 106 -4.69 8.26 1.89
C ASN A 106 -3.65 7.83 2.94
N VAL A 107 -2.73 6.94 2.56
CA VAL A 107 -1.62 6.50 3.40
C VAL A 107 -0.31 6.96 2.77
N LEU A 108 0.35 7.92 3.40
CA LEU A 108 1.70 8.31 3.05
C LEU A 108 2.70 7.36 3.68
N PHE A 109 3.77 7.09 2.95
CA PHE A 109 4.93 6.38 3.44
C PHE A 109 6.13 7.32 3.45
N GLU A 110 6.69 7.54 4.64
CA GLU A 110 7.90 8.32 4.83
C GLU A 110 9.11 7.48 4.45
N THR A 111 9.65 7.72 3.26
CA THR A 111 10.68 6.84 2.69
C THR A 111 12.00 6.82 3.47
N ASP A 112 12.29 7.84 4.26
CA ASP A 112 13.53 7.93 5.07
C ASP A 112 13.42 7.23 6.42
N THR A 113 12.22 7.22 7.03
CA THR A 113 11.98 6.64 8.37
C THR A 113 11.22 5.32 8.31
N CYS A 114 10.65 4.98 7.15
CA CYS A 114 9.74 3.87 6.90
C CYS A 114 8.46 3.88 7.75
N LYS A 115 7.97 5.05 8.13
CA LYS A 115 6.70 5.18 8.85
C LYS A 115 5.54 5.38 7.89
N LEU A 116 4.38 4.82 8.23
CA LEU A 116 3.11 5.14 7.60
C LEU A 116 2.47 6.35 8.31
N VAL A 117 1.79 7.20 7.54
CA VAL A 117 1.05 8.38 8.02
C VAL A 117 -0.29 8.47 7.28
N HIS A 118 -1.40 8.57 7.99
CA HIS A 118 -2.73 8.73 7.38
C HIS A 118 -3.03 10.20 7.11
N ILE A 119 -3.31 10.59 5.86
CA ILE A 119 -3.51 12.02 5.52
C ILE A 119 -4.89 12.57 5.90
N ASP A 120 -5.91 11.72 5.95
CA ASP A 120 -7.23 12.17 6.40
C ASP A 120 -7.23 12.63 7.87
N LEU A 121 -6.29 12.11 8.67
CA LEU A 121 -6.05 12.55 10.04
C LEU A 121 -5.05 13.72 10.10
N GLY A 122 -4.16 13.84 9.11
CA GLY A 122 -3.15 14.89 9.03
C GLY A 122 -3.72 16.30 8.78
N ARG A 123 -4.79 16.44 8.00
CA ARG A 123 -5.40 17.77 7.73
C ARG A 123 -6.18 18.33 8.91
N GLN A 124 -6.73 17.49 9.79
CA GLN A 124 -7.50 17.95 10.95
C GLN A 124 -6.64 18.18 12.21
N SER A 125 -5.38 17.70 12.25
CA SER A 125 -4.61 17.65 13.50
C SER A 125 -3.39 18.57 13.59
N PHE A 126 -3.02 19.27 12.51
CA PHE A 126 -1.83 20.15 12.49
C PHE A 126 -2.13 21.62 12.13
N ILE A 127 -3.40 22.02 12.24
CA ILE A 127 -3.81 23.43 12.23
C ILE A 127 -4.49 23.73 13.58
N HIS A 128 -3.72 23.75 14.66
CA HIS A 128 -3.95 24.53 15.87
C HIS A 128 -2.64 24.63 16.66
#